data_AF-A0A137P0J5-F1
#
_entry.id   AF-A0A137P0J5-F1
#
_cell.length_a   1.000
_cell.length_b   1.000
_cell.length_c   1.000
_cell.angle_alpha   90.00
_cell.angle_beta   90.00
_cell.angle_gamma   90.00
#
_symmetry.space_group_name_H-M   'P 1'
#
loop_
_entity.id
_entity.type
_entity.pdbx_description
1 polymer ?
#
loop_
_entity_poly.entity_id
_entity_poly.type
_entity_poly.pdbx_seq_one_letter_code
_entity_poly.pdbx_strand_id
1 'polypeptide(L)'
;MSFSIRSRQPSFHGLTPSQRPLHVRVGKKEISILISNDHWGSAEQLREEFNQSSLIESLNTEDLTKVELTAHFLKFITERADQDDIQSFYPLVKIVFEHLRDRYLKKNDVHAATRDLPVEARNVIIQAYFIALASLNRETEFDLSQYENAPSALFTAVKNNKASLFAVFGGQGANEDYFNEFVEVY
;
A
#
# COMPACT_ATOMS: atom_id res chain seq x y z
N MET A 1 -63.10 13.28 -10.15
CA MET A 1 -62.15 12.38 -9.45
C MET A 1 -61.32 11.70 -10.51
N SER A 2 -60.07 12.14 -10.71
CA SER A 2 -59.17 11.65 -11.77
C SER A 2 -58.00 10.93 -11.10
N PHE A 3 -57.87 9.63 -11.33
CA PHE A 3 -56.79 8.81 -10.80
C PHE A 3 -55.58 8.91 -11.72
N SER A 4 -54.54 9.61 -11.27
CA SER A 4 -53.22 9.63 -11.90
C SER A 4 -52.46 8.37 -11.49
N ILE A 5 -52.36 7.41 -12.39
CA ILE A 5 -51.50 6.23 -12.22
C ILE A 5 -50.08 6.65 -12.59
N ARG A 6 -49.28 7.05 -11.59
CA ARG A 6 -47.82 7.16 -11.74
C ARG A 6 -47.24 5.75 -11.82
N SER A 7 -46.84 5.36 -13.03
CA SER A 7 -45.95 4.22 -13.26
C SER A 7 -44.63 4.45 -12.52
N ARG A 8 -44.38 3.65 -11.47
CA ARG A 8 -43.05 3.54 -10.88
C ARG A 8 -42.18 2.80 -11.89
N GLN A 9 -41.27 3.52 -12.56
CA GLN A 9 -40.14 2.86 -13.19
C GLN A 9 -39.25 2.28 -12.09
N PRO A 10 -38.84 1.01 -12.18
CA PRO A 10 -37.83 0.49 -11.28
C PRO A 10 -36.51 1.19 -11.61
N SER A 11 -35.96 1.88 -10.63
CA SER A 11 -34.57 2.33 -10.63
C SER A 11 -33.67 1.09 -10.77
N PHE A 12 -32.95 0.99 -11.88
CA PHE A 12 -31.85 0.04 -12.04
C PHE A 12 -30.73 0.42 -11.07
N HIS A 13 -30.83 -0.06 -9.83
CA HIS A 13 -29.70 -0.25 -8.94
C HIS A 13 -29.23 -1.69 -9.12
N GLY A 14 -28.05 -1.88 -9.69
CA GLY A 14 -27.43 -3.19 -9.74
C GLY A 14 -26.63 -3.46 -11.01
N LEU A 15 -25.52 -2.75 -11.18
CA LEU A 15 -24.34 -3.36 -11.78
C LEU A 15 -23.31 -3.41 -10.66
N THR A 16 -23.22 -4.54 -9.97
CA THR A 16 -22.03 -4.86 -9.19
C THR A 16 -20.83 -4.70 -10.12
N PRO A 17 -19.80 -3.90 -9.81
CA PRO A 17 -18.61 -3.85 -10.64
C PRO A 17 -18.04 -5.26 -10.69
N SER A 18 -18.02 -5.89 -11.87
CA SER A 18 -17.41 -7.21 -11.99
C SER A 18 -15.92 -7.03 -11.76
N GLN A 19 -15.42 -7.55 -10.65
CA GLN A 19 -13.99 -7.51 -10.35
C GLN A 19 -13.27 -8.59 -11.18
N ARG A 20 -12.08 -8.26 -11.67
CA ARG A 20 -11.21 -9.18 -12.42
C ARG A 20 -9.86 -9.31 -11.70
N PRO A 21 -9.29 -10.52 -11.63
CA PRO A 21 -7.96 -10.70 -11.05
C PRO A 21 -6.88 -10.16 -12.00
N LEU A 22 -6.11 -9.19 -11.54
CA LEU A 22 -4.84 -8.78 -12.14
C LEU A 22 -3.73 -9.67 -11.59
N HIS A 23 -3.11 -10.44 -12.47
CA HIS A 23 -2.00 -11.33 -12.15
C HIS A 23 -0.68 -10.60 -12.37
N VAL A 24 0.13 -10.42 -11.32
CA VAL A 24 1.49 -9.86 -11.43
C VAL A 24 2.47 -10.98 -11.12
N ARG A 25 3.39 -11.26 -12.04
CA ARG A 25 4.30 -12.40 -11.97
C ARG A 25 5.74 -11.99 -12.21
N VAL A 26 6.62 -12.38 -11.29
CA VAL A 26 8.08 -12.22 -11.40
C VAL A 26 8.73 -13.57 -11.11
N GLY A 27 9.47 -14.10 -12.09
CA GLY A 27 10.05 -15.45 -12.01
C GLY A 27 8.97 -16.51 -11.74
N LYS A 28 9.10 -17.21 -10.60
CA LYS A 28 8.13 -18.25 -10.14
C LYS A 28 7.08 -17.71 -9.16
N LYS A 29 7.12 -16.42 -8.81
CA LYS A 29 6.23 -15.81 -7.83
C LYS A 29 5.12 -15.04 -8.53
N GLU A 30 3.91 -15.21 -8.03
CA GLU A 30 2.71 -14.59 -8.58
C GLU A 30 1.80 -14.10 -7.46
N ILE A 31 1.26 -12.90 -7.65
CA ILE A 31 0.19 -12.30 -6.84
C ILE A 31 -1.03 -12.05 -7.72
N SER A 32 -2.21 -12.08 -7.11
CA SER A 32 -3.50 -11.84 -7.77
C SER A 32 -4.27 -10.79 -6.98
N ILE A 33 -4.58 -9.67 -7.63
CA ILE A 33 -5.24 -8.52 -7.02
C ILE A 33 -6.56 -8.28 -7.75
N LEU A 34 -7.66 -8.13 -7.02
CA LEU A 34 -8.98 -7.91 -7.62
C LEU A 34 -9.16 -6.44 -7.99
N ILE A 35 -9.34 -6.17 -9.28
CA ILE A 35 -9.49 -4.81 -9.83
C ILE A 35 -10.89 -4.64 -10.41
N SER A 36 -11.51 -3.47 -10.18
CA SER A 36 -12.77 -3.11 -10.85
C SER A 36 -12.54 -2.92 -12.36
N ASN A 37 -13.52 -3.25 -13.18
CA ASN A 37 -13.47 -3.01 -14.63
C ASN A 37 -13.14 -1.54 -14.98
N ASP A 38 -13.60 -0.58 -14.18
CA ASP A 38 -13.42 0.85 -14.44
C ASP A 38 -11.94 1.28 -14.44
N HIS A 39 -11.09 0.50 -13.76
CA HIS A 39 -9.66 0.76 -13.64
C HIS A 39 -8.81 -0.28 -14.38
N TRP A 40 -9.45 -1.20 -15.13
CA TRP A 40 -8.74 -2.30 -15.78
C TRP A 40 -7.72 -1.83 -16.83
N GLY A 41 -8.04 -0.78 -17.59
CA GLY A 41 -7.13 -0.22 -18.59
C GLY A 41 -5.81 0.25 -17.97
N SER A 42 -5.88 1.09 -16.93
CA SER A 42 -4.71 1.55 -16.18
C SER A 42 -3.96 0.39 -15.51
N ALA A 43 -4.68 -0.60 -14.99
CA ALA A 43 -4.09 -1.77 -14.34
C ALA A 43 -3.28 -2.65 -15.30
N GLU A 44 -3.80 -2.90 -16.50
CA GLU A 44 -3.12 -3.68 -17.53
C GLU A 44 -1.87 -2.94 -18.03
N GLN A 45 -1.99 -1.63 -18.26
CA GLN A 45 -0.86 -0.77 -18.65
C GLN A 45 0.26 -0.82 -17.59
N LEU A 46 -0.06 -0.52 -16.33
CA LEU A 46 0.94 -0.46 -15.26
C LEU A 46 1.56 -1.84 -14.98
N ARG A 47 0.80 -2.92 -15.12
CA ARG A 47 1.36 -4.28 -15.04
C ARG A 47 2.38 -4.52 -16.16
N GLU A 48 2.05 -4.14 -17.38
CA GLU A 48 2.96 -4.32 -18.52
C GLU A 48 4.23 -3.47 -18.38
N GLU A 49 4.09 -2.21 -17.96
CA GLU A 49 5.23 -1.34 -17.68
C GLU A 49 6.10 -1.89 -16.54
N PHE A 50 5.48 -2.44 -15.48
CA PHE A 50 6.20 -3.10 -14.40
C PHE A 50 6.99 -4.31 -14.92
N ASN A 51 6.37 -5.15 -15.76
CA ASN A 51 6.98 -6.33 -16.38
C ASN A 51 8.20 -5.99 -17.26
N GLN A 52 8.22 -4.79 -17.83
CA GLN A 52 9.30 -4.29 -18.68
C GLN A 52 10.32 -3.43 -17.92
N SER A 53 10.08 -3.17 -16.63
CA SER A 53 10.94 -2.32 -15.82
C SER A 53 12.25 -3.03 -15.46
N SER A 54 13.34 -2.26 -15.40
CA SER A 54 14.66 -2.74 -14.93
C SER A 54 14.63 -3.21 -13.47
N LEU A 55 13.61 -2.82 -12.70
CA LEU A 55 13.41 -3.32 -11.34
C LEU A 55 13.36 -4.85 -11.32
N ILE A 56 12.64 -5.48 -12.25
CA ILE A 56 12.50 -6.94 -12.30
C ILE A 56 13.83 -7.63 -12.52
N GLU A 57 14.71 -7.06 -13.35
CA GLU A 57 16.03 -7.64 -13.62
C GLU A 57 16.92 -7.65 -12.37
N SER A 58 16.73 -6.67 -11.48
CA SER A 58 17.49 -6.55 -10.23
C SER A 58 16.98 -7.43 -9.08
N LEU A 59 15.78 -8.01 -9.19
CA LEU A 59 15.18 -8.79 -8.12
C LEU A 59 15.78 -10.19 -8.04
N ASN A 60 16.20 -10.60 -6.84
CA ASN A 60 16.49 -12.00 -6.57
C ASN A 60 15.19 -12.83 -6.54
N THR A 61 14.89 -13.47 -7.67
CA THR A 61 13.60 -14.18 -7.86
C THR A 61 13.43 -15.45 -7.03
N GLU A 62 14.51 -16.02 -6.46
CA GLU A 62 14.43 -17.28 -5.69
C GLU A 62 13.82 -17.05 -4.31
N ASP A 63 14.31 -16.02 -3.61
CA ASP A 63 13.90 -15.69 -2.24
C ASP A 63 12.68 -14.75 -2.17
N LEU A 64 12.29 -14.15 -3.30
CA LEU A 64 11.19 -13.19 -3.36
C LEU A 64 9.90 -13.75 -2.76
N THR A 65 9.35 -13.07 -1.76
CA THR A 65 8.06 -13.41 -1.16
C THR A 65 6.91 -12.69 -1.88
N LYS A 66 5.68 -13.16 -1.67
CA LYS A 66 4.48 -12.51 -2.25
C LYS A 66 4.25 -11.11 -1.69
N VAL A 67 4.60 -10.88 -0.43
CA VAL A 67 4.48 -9.56 0.20
C VAL A 67 5.50 -8.58 -0.39
N GLU A 68 6.73 -9.02 -0.63
CA GLU A 68 7.75 -8.20 -1.32
C GLU A 68 7.34 -7.89 -2.76
N LEU A 69 6.84 -8.88 -3.51
CA LEU A 69 6.34 -8.63 -4.87
C LEU A 69 5.18 -7.61 -4.87
N THR A 70 4.30 -7.69 -3.87
CA THR A 70 3.21 -6.71 -3.70
C THR A 70 3.77 -5.32 -3.40
N ALA A 71 4.77 -5.23 -2.51
CA ALA A 71 5.42 -3.97 -2.15
C ALA A 71 6.19 -3.34 -3.32
N HIS A 72 6.95 -4.13 -4.09
CA HIS A 72 7.62 -3.66 -5.30
C HIS A 72 6.64 -3.14 -6.34
N PHE A 73 5.55 -3.89 -6.59
CA PHE A 73 4.52 -3.44 -7.51
C PHE A 73 3.84 -2.16 -7.02
N LEU A 74 3.49 -2.08 -5.73
CA LEU A 74 2.90 -0.89 -5.11
C LEU A 74 3.81 0.34 -5.24
N LYS A 75 5.11 0.20 -4.92
CA LYS A 75 6.09 1.28 -5.05
C LYS A 75 6.16 1.76 -6.49
N PHE A 76 6.29 0.84 -7.44
CA PHE A 76 6.37 1.16 -8.86
C PHE A 76 5.14 1.94 -9.37
N ILE A 77 3.92 1.48 -9.08
CA ILE A 77 2.70 2.17 -9.54
C ILE A 77 2.52 3.52 -8.85
N THR A 78 3.00 3.67 -7.62
CA THR A 78 2.94 4.94 -6.89
C THR A 78 3.90 5.94 -7.51
N GLU A 79 5.15 5.53 -7.77
CA GLU A 79 6.15 6.37 -8.44
C GLU A 79 5.68 6.79 -9.84
N ARG A 80 5.01 5.90 -10.59
CA ARG A 80 4.42 6.23 -11.88
C ARG A 80 3.26 7.22 -11.79
N ALA A 81 2.39 7.07 -10.80
CA ALA A 81 1.30 8.01 -10.56
C ALA A 81 1.86 9.41 -10.22
N ASP A 82 2.87 9.46 -9.36
CA ASP A 82 3.51 10.70 -8.89
C ASP A 82 4.35 11.40 -9.96
N GLN A 83 5.16 10.66 -10.72
CA GLN A 83 6.12 11.22 -11.67
C GLN A 83 5.43 12.03 -12.78
N ASP A 84 4.31 11.52 -13.29
CA ASP A 84 3.58 12.12 -14.40
C ASP A 84 2.25 12.76 -13.96
N ASP A 85 1.98 12.81 -12.64
CA ASP A 85 0.72 13.26 -12.02
C ASP A 85 -0.53 12.63 -12.69
N ILE A 86 -0.45 11.32 -12.96
CA ILE A 86 -1.49 10.60 -13.69
C ILE A 86 -2.59 10.18 -12.73
N GLN A 87 -3.60 11.03 -12.63
CA GLN A 87 -4.77 10.88 -11.76
C GLN A 87 -5.50 9.53 -11.92
N SER A 88 -5.49 8.94 -13.12
CA SER A 88 -6.11 7.64 -13.40
C SER A 88 -5.37 6.43 -12.81
N PHE A 89 -4.19 6.61 -12.23
CA PHE A 89 -3.38 5.55 -11.62
C PHE A 89 -3.60 5.41 -10.12
N TYR A 90 -3.96 6.48 -9.41
CA TYR A 90 -4.20 6.45 -7.96
C TYR A 90 -5.28 5.47 -7.50
N PRO A 91 -6.38 5.20 -8.25
CA PRO A 91 -7.31 4.14 -7.89
C PRO A 91 -6.63 2.77 -7.77
N LEU A 92 -5.66 2.48 -8.64
CA LEU A 92 -4.89 1.24 -8.55
C LEU A 92 -3.93 1.27 -7.36
N VAL A 93 -3.24 2.39 -7.11
CA VAL A 93 -2.39 2.57 -5.92
C VAL A 93 -3.18 2.25 -4.66
N LYS A 94 -4.39 2.80 -4.53
CA LYS A 94 -5.31 2.54 -3.42
C LYS A 94 -5.66 1.06 -3.29
N ILE A 95 -6.07 0.41 -4.38
CA ILE A 95 -6.46 -1.02 -4.37
C ILE A 95 -5.29 -1.91 -3.94
N VAL A 96 -4.09 -1.67 -4.46
CA VAL A 96 -2.90 -2.46 -4.12
C VAL A 96 -2.44 -2.17 -2.69
N PHE A 97 -2.52 -0.92 -2.23
CA PHE A 97 -2.25 -0.54 -0.84
C PHE A 97 -3.18 -1.24 0.15
N GLU A 98 -4.48 -1.26 -0.14
CA GLU A 98 -5.48 -2.00 0.64
C GLU A 98 -5.22 -3.50 0.62
N HIS A 99 -4.88 -4.06 -0.55
CA HIS A 99 -4.49 -5.46 -0.67
C HIS A 99 -3.28 -5.78 0.22
N LEU A 100 -2.23 -4.94 0.21
CA LEU A 100 -1.05 -5.11 1.05
C LEU A 100 -1.44 -5.14 2.53
N ARG A 101 -2.21 -4.14 2.97
CA ARG A 101 -2.59 -3.97 4.37
C ARG A 101 -3.50 -5.08 4.88
N ASP A 102 -4.51 -5.46 4.10
CA ASP A 102 -5.50 -6.45 4.52
C ASP A 102 -4.95 -7.87 4.42
N ARG A 103 -4.20 -8.19 3.36
CA ARG A 103 -3.70 -9.56 3.12
C ARG A 103 -2.49 -9.90 3.96
N TYR A 104 -1.53 -8.98 4.08
CA TYR A 104 -0.22 -9.28 4.68
C TYR A 104 -0.03 -8.61 6.03
N LEU A 105 -0.43 -7.34 6.19
CA LEU A 105 -0.24 -6.61 7.45
C LEU A 105 -1.35 -6.88 8.47
N LYS A 106 -2.48 -7.47 8.05
CA LYS A 106 -3.66 -7.74 8.89
C LYS A 106 -4.14 -6.49 9.65
N LYS A 107 -4.04 -5.32 9.02
CA LYS A 107 -4.36 -4.01 9.62
C LYS A 107 -3.58 -3.68 10.91
N ASN A 108 -2.42 -4.32 11.10
CA ASN A 108 -1.48 -3.96 12.14
C ASN A 108 -0.49 -2.91 11.61
N ASP A 109 0.24 -2.27 12.53
CA ASP A 109 1.34 -1.37 12.18
C ASP A 109 2.37 -2.08 11.28
N VAL A 110 2.81 -1.39 10.23
CA VAL A 110 3.70 -1.98 9.22
C VAL A 110 5.04 -2.41 9.82
N HIS A 111 5.58 -1.67 10.79
CA HIS A 111 6.83 -2.05 11.46
C HIS A 111 6.61 -3.28 12.35
N ALA A 112 5.48 -3.36 13.05
CA ALA A 112 5.14 -4.53 13.85
C ALA A 112 4.91 -5.77 12.99
N ALA A 113 4.20 -5.63 11.86
CA ALA A 113 3.86 -6.72 10.96
C ALA A 113 5.07 -7.29 10.19
N THR A 114 6.12 -6.49 10.00
CA THR A 114 7.32 -6.87 9.25
C THR A 114 8.52 -7.20 10.14
N ARG A 115 8.35 -7.19 11.47
CA ARG A 115 9.43 -7.36 12.46
C ARG A 115 10.28 -8.62 12.24
N ASP A 116 9.63 -9.74 11.92
CA ASP A 116 10.29 -11.05 11.80
C ASP A 116 10.84 -11.32 10.39
N LEU A 117 10.73 -10.36 9.47
CA LEU A 117 11.27 -10.47 8.12
C LEU A 117 12.76 -10.06 8.08
N PRO A 118 13.52 -10.58 7.10
CA PRO A 118 14.85 -10.06 6.77
C PRO A 118 14.83 -8.54 6.56
N VAL A 119 15.94 -7.87 6.85
CA VAL A 119 16.05 -6.40 6.84
C VAL A 119 15.68 -5.84 5.48
N GLU A 120 16.15 -6.46 4.42
CA GLU A 120 15.95 -6.06 3.02
C GLU A 120 14.46 -6.13 2.66
N ALA A 121 13.82 -7.26 2.94
CA ALA A 121 12.39 -7.46 2.72
C ALA A 121 11.55 -6.46 3.53
N ARG A 122 11.91 -6.27 4.81
CA ARG A 122 11.23 -5.33 5.71
C ARG A 122 11.31 -3.89 5.18
N ASN A 123 12.49 -3.45 4.75
CA ASN A 123 12.70 -2.08 4.26
C ASN A 123 11.88 -1.81 3.00
N VAL A 124 11.85 -2.76 2.05
CA VAL A 124 11.03 -2.64 0.83
C VAL A 124 9.55 -2.46 1.18
N ILE A 125 9.02 -3.25 2.11
CA ILE A 125 7.60 -3.19 2.50
C ILE A 125 7.27 -1.88 3.21
N ILE A 126 8.12 -1.44 4.15
CA ILE A 126 7.93 -0.19 4.89
C ILE A 126 7.99 1.00 3.93
N GLN A 127 8.99 1.05 3.04
CA GLN A 127 9.11 2.11 2.05
C GLN A 127 7.88 2.18 1.15
N ALA A 128 7.49 1.04 0.54
CA ALA A 128 6.32 0.99 -0.32
C ALA A 128 5.04 1.44 0.40
N TYR A 129 4.88 1.05 1.67
CA TYR A 129 3.74 1.45 2.49
C TYR A 129 3.69 2.97 2.69
N PHE A 130 4.77 3.59 3.14
CA PHE A 130 4.78 5.03 3.42
C PHE A 130 4.79 5.90 2.17
N ILE A 131 5.46 5.47 1.09
CA ILE A 131 5.41 6.15 -0.21
C ILE A 131 3.96 6.16 -0.72
N ALA A 132 3.29 5.00 -0.75
CA ALA A 132 1.89 4.90 -1.15
C ALA A 132 0.97 5.72 -0.25
N LEU A 133 1.15 5.66 1.07
CA LEU A 133 0.34 6.42 2.03
C LEU A 133 0.51 7.94 1.81
N ALA A 134 1.73 8.41 1.59
CA ALA A 134 2.02 9.83 1.36
C ALA A 134 1.50 10.33 0.01
N SER A 135 1.57 9.51 -1.05
CA SER A 135 0.97 9.80 -2.35
C SER A 135 -0.55 9.83 -2.27
N LEU A 136 -1.16 8.83 -1.65
CA LEU A 136 -2.61 8.78 -1.47
C LEU A 136 -3.11 9.95 -0.59
N ASN A 137 -2.38 10.36 0.43
CA ASN A 137 -2.75 11.52 1.25
C ASN A 137 -2.72 12.87 0.48
N ARG A 138 -1.90 12.98 -0.57
CA ARG A 138 -1.90 14.17 -1.43
C ARG A 138 -3.15 14.24 -2.30
N GLU A 139 -3.79 13.10 -2.55
CA GLU A 139 -5.05 13.03 -3.27
C GLU A 139 -6.24 13.43 -2.39
N THR A 140 -6.98 14.46 -2.82
CA THR A 140 -8.04 15.09 -2.01
C THR A 140 -9.21 14.18 -1.64
N GLU A 141 -9.37 13.05 -2.32
CA GLU A 141 -10.46 12.09 -2.06
C GLU A 141 -10.06 10.94 -1.11
N PHE A 142 -8.82 10.93 -0.62
CA PHE A 142 -8.33 9.86 0.24
C PHE A 142 -8.51 10.20 1.73
N ASP A 143 -9.50 9.56 2.35
CA ASP A 143 -9.73 9.66 3.78
C ASP A 143 -8.73 8.78 4.56
N LEU A 144 -7.68 9.42 5.08
CA LEU A 144 -6.65 8.77 5.90
C LEU A 144 -7.19 8.12 7.18
N SER A 145 -8.32 8.59 7.72
CA SER A 145 -8.83 8.10 9.00
C SER A 145 -9.19 6.61 8.95
N GLN A 146 -9.50 6.09 7.75
CA GLN A 146 -9.82 4.68 7.51
C GLN A 146 -8.59 3.77 7.58
N TYR A 147 -7.39 4.35 7.59
CA TYR A 147 -6.12 3.66 7.55
C TYR A 147 -5.27 3.90 8.80
N GLU A 148 -5.86 4.53 9.82
CA GLU A 148 -5.25 4.61 11.13
C GLU A 148 -5.08 3.21 11.72
N ASN A 149 -3.84 2.93 12.14
CA ASN A 149 -3.53 1.68 12.83
C ASN A 149 -4.20 1.64 14.20
N ALA A 150 -4.44 0.44 14.71
CA ALA A 150 -4.85 0.27 16.09
C ALA A 150 -3.87 0.98 17.04
N PRO A 151 -4.37 1.61 18.12
CA PRO A 151 -3.51 2.37 19.03
C PRO A 151 -2.45 1.45 19.62
N SER A 152 -1.20 1.92 19.61
CA SER A 152 -0.08 1.16 20.16
C SER A 152 -0.33 0.77 21.61
N ALA A 153 -0.02 -0.49 21.94
CA ALA A 153 -0.20 -1.04 23.28
C ALA A 153 0.59 -0.24 24.33
N LEU A 154 1.78 0.24 23.96
CA LEU A 154 2.61 1.09 24.83
C LEU A 154 1.92 2.42 25.13
N PHE A 155 1.45 3.13 24.11
CA PHE A 155 0.73 4.40 24.30
C PHE A 155 -0.59 4.21 25.06
N THR A 156 -1.27 3.08 24.85
CA THR A 156 -2.47 2.72 25.61
C THR A 156 -2.16 2.44 27.08
N ALA A 157 -1.05 1.76 27.39
CA ALA A 157 -0.60 1.55 28.77
C ALA A 157 -0.28 2.87 29.48
N VAL A 158 0.36 3.80 28.78
CA VAL A 158 0.66 5.15 29.28
C VAL A 158 -0.62 5.93 29.58
N LYS A 159 -1.58 5.94 28.64
CA LYS A 159 -2.90 6.57 28.84
C LYS A 159 -3.65 6.00 30.05
N ASN A 160 -3.45 4.71 30.32
CA ASN A 160 -4.05 4.00 31.45
C ASN A 160 -3.20 4.04 32.74
N ASN A 161 -2.16 4.89 32.81
CA ASN A 161 -1.25 5.02 33.95
C ASN A 161 -0.56 3.70 34.36
N LYS A 162 -0.38 2.76 33.42
CA LYS A 162 0.33 1.49 33.62
C LYS A 162 1.81 1.56 33.21
N ALA A 163 2.20 2.64 32.54
CA ALA A 163 3.57 2.91 32.10
C ALA A 163 3.81 4.43 32.03
N SER A 164 5.07 4.84 31.97
CA SER A 164 5.48 6.23 31.73
C SER A 164 6.49 6.28 30.60
N LEU A 165 6.45 7.34 29.77
CA LEU A 165 7.39 7.55 28.67
C LEU A 165 8.40 8.62 29.04
N PHE A 166 9.64 8.40 28.66
CA PHE A 166 10.70 9.39 28.68
C PHE A 166 11.48 9.28 27.37
N ALA A 167 11.70 10.41 26.70
CA ALA A 167 12.47 10.46 25.46
C ALA A 167 13.91 10.88 25.77
N VAL A 168 14.87 10.12 25.24
CA VAL A 168 16.31 10.42 25.35
C VAL A 168 16.84 10.60 23.94
N PHE A 169 17.50 11.74 23.69
CA PHE A 169 18.17 12.02 22.43
C PHE A 169 19.68 11.97 22.67
N GLY A 170 20.37 11.11 21.91
CA GLY A 170 21.82 10.95 22.00
C GLY A 170 22.59 12.14 21.41
N GLY A 171 23.91 12.13 21.63
CA GLY A 171 24.84 13.11 21.07
C GLY A 171 25.93 12.45 20.21
N GLN A 172 26.98 13.22 19.90
CA GLN A 172 28.13 12.72 19.13
C GLN A 172 28.89 11.63 19.89
N GLY A 173 29.35 10.59 19.19
CA GLY A 173 30.23 9.54 19.74
C GLY A 173 29.57 8.19 20.09
N ALA A 174 28.29 7.96 19.73
CA ALA A 174 27.62 6.67 19.92
C ALA A 174 27.89 5.65 18.80
N ASN A 175 28.19 6.13 17.58
CA ASN A 175 28.41 5.31 16.40
C ASN A 175 29.40 6.02 15.46
N GLU A 176 30.41 5.31 14.95
CA GLU A 176 31.37 5.86 13.97
C GLU A 176 30.74 5.98 12.56
N ASP A 177 29.69 5.21 12.30
CA ASP A 177 28.97 5.13 11.02
C ASP A 177 27.65 5.93 11.00
N TYR A 178 27.59 7.07 11.70
CA TYR A 178 26.40 7.94 11.75
C TYR A 178 25.84 8.31 10.35
N PHE A 179 26.72 8.47 9.37
CA PHE A 179 26.32 8.80 8.00
C PHE A 179 25.60 7.64 7.30
N ASN A 180 25.98 6.38 7.58
CA ASN A 180 25.32 5.21 6.99
C ASN A 180 23.90 5.05 7.56
N GLU A 181 23.72 5.29 8.86
CA GLU A 181 22.38 5.30 9.49
C GLU A 181 21.47 6.38 8.88
N PHE A 182 22.04 7.55 8.56
CA PHE A 182 21.30 8.61 7.87
C PHE A 182 20.91 8.20 6.44
N VAL A 183 21.82 7.56 5.69
CA VAL A 183 21.56 7.07 4.33
C VAL A 183 20.51 5.95 4.32
N GLU A 184 20.49 5.08 5.32
CA GLU A 184 19.48 4.01 5.42
C GLU A 184 18.06 4.54 5.67
N VAL A 185 17.93 5.72 6.27
CA VAL A 185 16.64 6.36 6.58
C VAL A 185 16.11 7.22 5.42
N TYR A 186 16.97 7.66 4.49
CA TYR A 186 16.62 8.52 3.35
C TYR A 186 16.27 7.72 2.10
#